data_AF-A0A661M3E0-F1
#
_entry.id   AF-A0A661M3E0-F1
#
_cell.length_a   1.000
_cell.length_b   1.000
_cell.length_c   1.000
_cell.angle_alpha   90.00
_cell.angle_beta   90.00
_cell.angle_gamma   90.00
#
_symmetry.space_group_name_H-M   'P 1'
#
loop_
_entity.id
_entity.type
_entity.pdbx_description
1 polymer ?
#
loop_
_entity_poly.entity_id
_entity_poly.type
_entity_poly.pdbx_seq_one_letter_code
_entity_poly.pdbx_strand_id
1 'polypeptide(L)'
;GGDEESSGTIVQEIKDTSIMQDDDQLLTHLGPGDGISISGGLLIVHHKWPLRASISRAHTLLDIAKDSGRAALALEFQRRAGERRTFVAGWEDKVWDERVWDAFEAVTAFLMDQQISSSLVYKLAELKPAFYVLQQEDLIRLIAHQILRSDSKEARKDEEEVARKLAVLLKGHRAKGEEEKFNSDILIIANFIAEVRRRKRNEGRTVA
;
A
#
# COMPACT_ATOMS: atom_id res chain seq x y z
N GLY A 1 -19.47 24.90 23.55
CA GLY A 1 -19.35 23.63 22.83
C GLY A 1 -19.76 23.94 21.41
N GLY A 2 -18.84 23.94 20.45
CA GLY A 2 -18.07 22.74 20.05
C GLY A 2 -19.00 22.00 19.09
N ASP A 3 -18.72 21.92 17.78
CA ASP A 3 -17.47 21.41 17.24
C ASP A 3 -17.00 22.14 15.97
N GLU A 4 -15.69 22.39 15.92
CA GLU A 4 -14.93 22.66 14.72
C GLU A 4 -14.60 21.32 14.06
N GLU A 5 -14.98 21.12 12.79
CA GLU A 5 -14.25 20.20 11.92
C GLU A 5 -13.90 20.91 10.61
N SER A 6 -12.60 21.19 10.52
CA SER A 6 -11.87 21.77 9.40
C SER A 6 -11.99 20.87 8.16
N SER A 7 -12.92 21.21 7.27
CA SER A 7 -12.97 20.65 5.91
C SER A 7 -11.75 21.14 5.13
N GLY A 8 -10.87 20.20 4.77
CA GLY A 8 -9.63 20.42 4.05
C GLY A 8 -9.85 21.20 2.75
N THR A 9 -8.92 22.13 2.50
CA THR A 9 -8.85 23.02 1.35
C THR A 9 -9.14 22.29 0.03
N ILE A 10 -10.35 22.46 -0.47
CA ILE A 10 -10.74 22.12 -1.85
C ILE A 10 -9.84 22.94 -2.78
N VAL A 11 -9.14 22.25 -3.69
CA VAL A 11 -8.28 22.86 -4.72
C VAL A 11 -9.13 23.87 -5.51
N GLN A 12 -8.68 25.13 -5.58
CA GLN A 12 -9.47 26.23 -6.16
C GLN A 12 -9.88 26.01 -7.62
N GLU A 13 -9.23 25.10 -8.35
CA GLU A 13 -9.63 24.71 -9.71
C GLU A 13 -11.06 24.15 -9.80
N ILE A 14 -11.61 23.61 -8.70
CA ILE A 14 -12.99 23.09 -8.66
C ILE A 14 -14.03 24.22 -8.57
N LYS A 15 -13.63 25.46 -8.23
CA LYS A 15 -14.57 26.59 -8.12
C LYS A 15 -14.87 27.29 -9.43
N ASP A 16 -13.99 27.17 -10.43
CA ASP A 16 -14.16 27.88 -11.70
C ASP A 16 -14.72 26.94 -12.78
N THR A 17 -16.05 26.80 -12.77
CA THR A 17 -16.83 26.04 -13.76
C THR A 17 -16.83 26.70 -15.15
N SER A 18 -16.07 27.78 -15.34
CA SER A 18 -16.07 28.63 -16.53
C SER A 18 -15.19 28.12 -17.68
N ILE A 19 -14.42 27.05 -17.48
CA ILE A 19 -13.42 26.55 -18.46
C ILE A 19 -13.75 25.12 -18.95
N MET A 20 -14.81 24.49 -18.46
CA MET A 20 -15.10 23.07 -18.72
C MET A 20 -16.06 22.87 -19.91
N GLN A 21 -15.77 21.90 -20.79
CA GLN A 21 -16.68 21.51 -21.87
C GLN A 21 -17.87 20.74 -21.29
N ASP A 22 -19.01 20.68 -21.98
CA ASP A 22 -20.23 20.03 -21.47
C ASP A 22 -20.02 18.55 -21.07
N ASP A 23 -19.04 17.87 -21.70
CA ASP A 23 -18.68 16.48 -21.38
C ASP A 23 -17.92 16.35 -20.03
N ASP A 24 -17.29 17.42 -19.54
CA ASP A 24 -16.56 17.47 -18.27
C ASP A 24 -17.49 17.67 -17.06
N GLN A 25 -18.73 18.12 -17.28
CA GLN A 25 -19.69 18.42 -16.20
C GLN A 25 -20.21 17.18 -15.47
N LEU A 26 -20.03 15.97 -16.02
CA LEU A 26 -20.46 14.72 -15.38
C LEU A 26 -19.71 14.43 -14.07
N LEU A 27 -18.48 14.93 -13.91
CA LEU A 27 -17.68 14.71 -12.70
C LEU A 27 -18.13 15.58 -11.51
N THR A 28 -18.69 16.77 -11.78
CA THR A 28 -19.13 17.73 -10.75
C THR A 28 -20.53 17.45 -10.19
N HIS A 29 -21.37 16.71 -10.91
CA HIS A 29 -22.76 16.44 -10.48
C HIS A 29 -22.93 15.25 -9.53
N LEU A 30 -21.86 14.51 -9.22
CA LEU A 30 -21.98 13.32 -8.39
C LEU A 30 -22.13 13.64 -6.89
N GLY A 31 -21.66 14.79 -6.41
CA GLY A 31 -21.67 15.14 -4.98
C GLY A 31 -20.98 14.09 -4.09
N PRO A 32 -20.76 14.38 -2.81
CA PRO A 32 -20.44 13.33 -1.83
C PRO A 32 -21.72 12.54 -1.54
N GLY A 33 -21.99 11.51 -2.34
CA GLY A 33 -23.05 10.56 -2.07
C GLY A 33 -22.51 9.36 -1.31
N ASP A 34 -23.15 8.96 -0.21
CA ASP A 34 -22.79 7.79 0.62
C ASP A 34 -22.77 6.44 -0.14
N GLY A 35 -23.16 6.43 -1.42
CA GLY A 35 -23.09 5.27 -2.33
C GLY A 35 -22.06 5.37 -3.46
N ILE A 36 -21.30 6.47 -3.56
CA ILE A 36 -20.30 6.66 -4.62
C ILE A 36 -18.95 6.17 -4.09
N SER A 37 -18.48 5.05 -4.65
CA SER A 37 -17.16 4.49 -4.34
C SER A 37 -16.28 4.47 -5.59
N ILE A 38 -14.99 4.77 -5.40
CA ILE A 38 -13.98 4.75 -6.47
C ILE A 38 -13.14 3.49 -6.28
N SER A 39 -12.88 2.76 -7.37
CA SER A 39 -11.81 1.78 -7.43
C SER A 39 -10.61 2.36 -8.21
N GLY A 40 -9.40 1.93 -7.88
CA GLY A 40 -8.17 2.38 -8.51
C GLY A 40 -7.29 1.24 -9.00
N GLY A 41 -6.59 1.47 -10.11
CA GLY A 41 -5.47 0.65 -10.56
C GLY A 41 -4.20 1.49 -10.57
N LEU A 42 -3.16 1.09 -9.84
CA LEU A 42 -1.88 1.80 -9.75
C LEU A 42 -0.75 0.90 -10.23
N LEU A 43 -0.05 1.34 -11.28
CA LEU A 43 1.07 0.63 -11.87
C LEU A 43 2.38 1.40 -11.71
N ILE A 44 3.35 0.79 -11.03
CA ILE A 44 4.72 1.29 -10.92
C ILE A 44 5.60 0.51 -11.90
N VAL A 45 6.13 1.19 -12.91
CA VAL A 45 6.94 0.60 -14.00
C VAL A 45 8.22 1.39 -14.24
N HIS A 46 9.19 0.75 -14.88
CA HIS A 46 10.37 1.44 -15.41
C HIS A 46 9.98 2.40 -16.54
N HIS A 47 10.54 3.61 -16.57
CA HIS A 47 10.24 4.66 -17.58
C HIS A 47 10.49 4.27 -19.05
N LYS A 48 11.17 3.15 -19.30
CA LYS A 48 11.40 2.58 -20.65
C LYS A 48 10.34 1.57 -21.07
N TRP A 49 9.38 1.27 -20.19
CA TRP A 49 8.28 0.38 -20.53
C TRP A 49 7.36 1.09 -21.55
N PRO A 50 6.87 0.39 -22.59
CA PRO A 50 6.00 1.02 -23.58
C PRO A 50 4.75 1.62 -22.93
N LEU A 51 4.53 2.94 -23.10
CA LEU A 51 3.43 3.67 -22.45
C LEU A 51 2.06 3.05 -22.76
N ARG A 52 1.81 2.63 -24.00
CA ARG A 52 0.58 1.95 -24.40
C ARG A 52 0.34 0.67 -23.57
N ALA A 53 1.39 -0.11 -23.34
CA ALA A 53 1.31 -1.33 -22.54
C ALA A 53 1.09 -0.98 -21.06
N SER A 54 1.73 0.09 -20.55
CA SER A 54 1.54 0.58 -19.18
C SER A 54 0.10 1.03 -18.92
N ILE A 55 -0.48 1.84 -19.81
CA ILE A 55 -1.88 2.30 -19.70
C ILE A 55 -2.84 1.12 -19.76
N SER A 56 -2.66 0.23 -20.73
CA SER A 56 -3.49 -0.98 -20.84
C SER A 56 -3.42 -1.84 -19.57
N ARG A 57 -2.24 -1.99 -18.97
CA ARG A 57 -2.07 -2.75 -17.74
C ARG A 57 -2.71 -2.05 -16.54
N ALA A 58 -2.61 -0.72 -16.45
CA ALA A 58 -3.29 0.06 -15.40
C ALA A 58 -4.82 -0.10 -15.46
N HIS A 59 -5.41 -0.16 -16.66
CA HIS A 59 -6.82 -0.50 -16.84
C HIS A 59 -7.15 -1.91 -16.34
N THR A 60 -6.31 -2.90 -16.67
CA THR A 60 -6.50 -4.26 -16.14
C THR A 60 -6.45 -4.30 -14.61
N LEU A 61 -5.57 -3.50 -13.98
CA LEU A 61 -5.52 -3.40 -12.52
C LEU A 61 -6.81 -2.77 -11.95
N LEU A 62 -7.34 -1.75 -12.61
CA LEU A 62 -8.64 -1.18 -12.24
C LEU A 62 -9.77 -2.22 -12.30
N ASP A 63 -9.79 -3.06 -13.35
CA ASP A 63 -10.78 -4.13 -13.47
C ASP A 63 -10.61 -5.18 -12.36
N ILE A 64 -9.37 -5.57 -12.05
CA ILE A 64 -9.06 -6.43 -10.90
C ILE A 64 -9.60 -5.82 -9.60
N ALA A 65 -9.37 -4.53 -9.36
CA ALA A 65 -9.85 -3.86 -8.15
C ALA A 65 -11.39 -3.82 -8.06
N LYS A 66 -12.08 -3.71 -9.20
CA LYS A 66 -13.56 -3.78 -9.25
C LYS A 66 -14.05 -5.20 -8.96
N ASP A 67 -13.41 -6.20 -9.55
CA ASP A 67 -13.77 -7.61 -9.40
C ASP A 67 -13.45 -8.17 -8.01
N SER A 68 -12.50 -7.55 -7.30
CA SER A 68 -12.16 -7.84 -5.91
C SER A 68 -13.07 -7.11 -4.89
N GLY A 69 -14.33 -6.84 -5.23
CA GLY A 69 -15.33 -6.30 -4.30
C GLY A 69 -15.50 -4.78 -4.32
N ARG A 70 -14.95 -4.06 -5.32
CA ARG A 70 -15.04 -2.60 -5.49
C ARG A 70 -14.47 -1.79 -4.31
N ALA A 71 -14.48 -0.46 -4.43
CA ALA A 71 -13.92 0.46 -3.41
C ALA A 71 -12.51 0.05 -2.97
N ALA A 72 -11.67 -0.32 -3.94
CA ALA A 72 -10.38 -0.97 -3.72
C ALA A 72 -9.32 -0.44 -4.67
N LEU A 73 -8.07 -0.69 -4.29
CA LEU A 73 -6.89 -0.41 -5.08
C LEU A 73 -6.17 -1.71 -5.42
N ALA A 74 -5.93 -1.93 -6.71
CA ALA A 74 -4.97 -2.90 -7.20
C ALA A 74 -3.64 -2.18 -7.49
N LEU A 75 -2.61 -2.51 -6.73
CA LEU A 75 -1.27 -1.95 -6.82
C LEU A 75 -0.34 -3.00 -7.42
N GLU A 76 0.31 -2.67 -8.53
CA GLU A 76 1.34 -3.51 -9.13
C GLU A 76 2.67 -2.78 -9.27
N PHE A 77 3.74 -3.49 -8.91
CA PHE A 77 5.11 -3.12 -9.25
C PHE A 77 5.67 -4.09 -10.28
N GLN A 78 6.15 -3.55 -11.39
CA GLN A 78 6.76 -4.31 -12.46
C GLN A 78 8.22 -3.88 -12.67
N ARG A 79 9.14 -4.81 -12.42
CA ARG A 79 10.58 -4.59 -12.65
C ARG A 79 10.91 -4.75 -14.13
N ARG A 80 12.03 -4.14 -14.55
CA ARG A 80 12.55 -4.24 -15.92
C ARG A 80 12.79 -5.68 -16.38
N ALA A 81 13.08 -6.60 -15.44
CA ALA A 81 13.29 -8.03 -15.71
C ALA A 81 11.99 -8.81 -15.97
N GLY A 82 10.82 -8.16 -15.94
CA GLY A 82 9.52 -8.78 -16.24
C GLY A 82 8.78 -9.33 -15.03
N GLU A 83 9.43 -9.43 -13.88
CA GLU A 83 8.84 -9.80 -12.59
C GLU A 83 7.73 -8.78 -12.21
N ARG A 84 6.54 -9.30 -11.94
CA ARG A 84 5.37 -8.55 -11.48
C ARG A 84 5.04 -8.92 -10.04
N ARG A 85 4.65 -7.91 -9.28
CA ARG A 85 4.27 -8.01 -7.86
C ARG A 85 2.95 -7.28 -7.70
N THR A 86 1.88 -7.99 -7.38
CA THR A 86 0.52 -7.41 -7.32
C THR A 86 -0.08 -7.59 -5.94
N PHE A 87 -0.70 -6.53 -5.44
CA PHE A 87 -1.47 -6.53 -4.22
C PHE A 87 -2.79 -5.80 -4.42
N VAL A 88 -3.85 -6.30 -3.81
CA VAL A 88 -5.20 -5.72 -3.91
C VAL A 88 -5.78 -5.64 -2.51
N ALA A 89 -6.26 -4.46 -2.12
CA ALA A 89 -7.00 -4.25 -0.88
C ALA A 89 -8.03 -3.11 -1.05
N GLY A 90 -9.10 -3.17 -0.27
CA GLY A 90 -10.09 -2.10 -0.12
C GLY A 90 -9.52 -0.86 0.52
N TRP A 91 -10.07 0.32 0.23
CA TRP A 91 -9.66 1.56 0.91
C TRP A 91 -9.88 1.48 2.43
N GLU A 92 -10.98 0.84 2.83
CA GLU A 92 -11.41 0.70 4.22
C GLU A 92 -11.18 -0.71 4.79
N ASP A 93 -10.45 -1.57 4.08
CA ASP A 93 -10.17 -2.91 4.57
C ASP A 93 -9.35 -2.85 5.86
N LYS A 94 -9.80 -3.63 6.85
CA LYS A 94 -9.14 -3.75 8.14
C LYS A 94 -8.75 -5.18 8.45
N VAL A 95 -7.61 -5.33 9.09
CA VAL A 95 -7.19 -6.56 9.77
C VAL A 95 -6.91 -6.19 11.22
N TRP A 96 -7.54 -6.86 12.17
CA TRP A 96 -7.35 -6.60 13.61
C TRP A 96 -7.51 -5.12 13.99
N ASP A 97 -8.62 -4.54 13.54
CA ASP A 97 -9.04 -3.14 13.69
C ASP A 97 -8.16 -2.09 13.02
N GLU A 98 -7.21 -2.53 12.21
CA GLU A 98 -6.23 -1.67 11.59
C GLU A 98 -6.37 -1.64 10.07
N ARG A 99 -6.38 -0.43 9.48
CA ARG A 99 -6.50 -0.27 8.03
C ARG A 99 -5.24 -0.77 7.31
N VAL A 100 -5.44 -1.52 6.24
CA VAL A 100 -4.35 -2.14 5.46
C VAL A 100 -3.42 -1.07 4.87
N TRP A 101 -3.97 0.04 4.37
CA TRP A 101 -3.17 1.11 3.76
C TRP A 101 -2.40 1.96 4.79
N ASP A 102 -2.93 2.11 6.00
CA ASP A 102 -2.21 2.77 7.11
C ASP A 102 -1.01 1.89 7.53
N ALA A 103 -1.20 0.57 7.61
CA ALA A 103 -0.11 -0.37 7.85
C ALA A 103 0.93 -0.35 6.70
N PHE A 104 0.49 -0.23 5.45
CA PHE A 104 1.40 -0.09 4.30
C PHE A 104 2.28 1.16 4.40
N GLU A 105 1.70 2.30 4.77
CA GLU A 105 2.45 3.54 4.97
C GLU A 105 3.46 3.40 6.13
N ALA A 106 3.02 2.85 7.26
CA ALA A 106 3.87 2.63 8.42
C ALA A 106 5.05 1.70 8.10
N VAL A 107 4.81 0.56 7.45
CA VAL A 107 5.88 -0.37 7.02
C VAL A 107 6.85 0.31 6.05
N THR A 108 6.34 1.13 5.12
CA THR A 108 7.19 1.91 4.22
C THR A 108 8.08 2.89 4.98
N ALA A 109 7.57 3.53 6.03
CA ALA A 109 8.35 4.42 6.90
C ALA A 109 9.41 3.64 7.71
N PHE A 110 9.05 2.51 8.33
CA PHE A 110 10.00 1.67 9.06
C PHE A 110 11.15 1.17 8.17
N LEU A 111 10.84 0.78 6.93
CA LEU A 111 11.85 0.44 5.94
C LEU A 111 12.69 1.65 5.56
N MET A 112 12.09 2.83 5.33
CA MET A 112 12.82 4.06 4.98
C MET A 112 13.85 4.43 6.05
N ASP A 113 13.45 4.34 7.31
CA ASP A 113 14.27 4.68 8.49
C ASP A 113 15.14 3.53 8.99
N GLN A 114 15.18 2.41 8.27
CA GLN A 114 16.05 1.25 8.56
C GLN A 114 15.77 0.54 9.89
N GLN A 115 14.58 0.73 10.46
CA GLN A 115 14.11 -0.04 11.62
C GLN A 115 13.95 -1.52 11.28
N ILE A 116 13.64 -1.81 10.01
CA ILE A 116 13.55 -3.16 9.44
C ILE A 116 14.58 -3.33 8.33
N SER A 117 15.25 -4.48 8.28
CA SER A 117 16.15 -4.82 7.18
C SER A 117 15.38 -5.18 5.90
N SER A 118 15.89 -4.78 4.73
CA SER A 118 15.31 -5.17 3.44
C SER A 118 15.38 -6.69 3.20
N SER A 119 16.30 -7.40 3.86
CA SER A 119 16.39 -8.86 3.78
C SER A 119 15.25 -9.56 4.53
N LEU A 120 14.72 -8.95 5.60
CA LEU A 120 13.57 -9.50 6.33
C LEU A 120 12.33 -9.59 5.43
N VAL A 121 12.11 -8.61 4.55
CA VAL A 121 10.99 -8.59 3.57
C VAL A 121 10.91 -9.89 2.78
N TYR A 122 12.06 -10.41 2.33
CA TYR A 122 12.11 -11.65 1.56
C TYR A 122 11.93 -12.90 2.43
N LYS A 123 12.46 -12.89 3.67
CA LYS A 123 12.30 -14.01 4.62
C LYS A 123 10.86 -14.18 5.08
N LEU A 124 10.10 -13.09 5.23
CA LEU A 124 8.70 -13.16 5.66
C LEU A 124 7.81 -13.90 4.65
N ALA A 125 8.18 -13.95 3.37
CA ALA A 125 7.50 -14.76 2.37
C ALA A 125 7.56 -16.27 2.69
N GLU A 126 8.65 -16.72 3.32
CA GLU A 126 8.84 -18.12 3.72
C GLU A 126 7.93 -18.52 4.90
N LEU A 127 7.39 -17.54 5.63
CA LEU A 127 6.50 -17.78 6.78
C LEU A 127 5.04 -18.00 6.38
N LYS A 128 4.72 -18.06 5.08
CA LYS A 128 3.37 -18.28 4.58
C LYS A 128 2.58 -19.38 5.34
N PRO A 129 3.15 -20.57 5.64
CA PRO A 129 2.43 -21.58 6.42
C PRO A 129 1.98 -21.11 7.81
N ALA A 130 2.80 -20.31 8.49
CA ALA A 130 2.49 -19.79 9.82
C ALA A 130 1.27 -18.86 9.83
N PHE A 131 1.02 -18.14 8.72
CA PHE A 131 -0.12 -17.24 8.60
C PHE A 131 -1.49 -17.96 8.57
N TYR A 132 -1.51 -19.25 8.25
CA TYR A 132 -2.72 -20.07 8.24
C TYR A 132 -3.01 -20.77 9.57
N VAL A 133 -1.96 -21.05 10.35
CA VAL A 133 -2.08 -21.87 11.57
C VAL A 133 -2.06 -21.03 12.83
N LEU A 134 -1.27 -19.95 12.85
CA LEU A 134 -1.09 -19.13 14.05
C LEU A 134 -2.23 -18.11 14.21
N GLN A 135 -2.62 -17.93 15.46
CA GLN A 135 -3.49 -16.83 15.87
C GLN A 135 -2.74 -15.51 15.85
N GLN A 136 -3.47 -14.41 16.01
CA GLN A 136 -2.94 -13.05 15.90
C GLN A 136 -1.71 -12.82 16.80
N GLU A 137 -1.83 -13.10 18.09
CA GLU A 137 -0.78 -12.82 19.08
C GLU A 137 0.48 -13.65 18.81
N ASP A 138 0.31 -14.94 18.47
CA ASP A 138 1.42 -15.84 18.18
C ASP A 138 2.13 -15.46 16.87
N LEU A 139 1.38 -15.01 15.87
CA LEU A 139 1.93 -14.54 14.60
C LEU A 139 2.72 -13.24 14.79
N ILE A 140 2.19 -12.29 15.57
CA ILE A 140 2.90 -11.06 15.91
C ILE A 140 4.20 -11.39 16.64
N ARG A 141 4.16 -12.27 17.64
CA ARG A 141 5.36 -12.72 18.37
C ARG A 141 6.37 -13.41 17.47
N LEU A 142 5.93 -14.27 16.56
CA LEU A 142 6.80 -14.91 15.57
C LEU A 142 7.53 -13.87 14.72
N ILE A 143 6.81 -12.88 14.19
CA ILE A 143 7.39 -11.83 13.34
C ILE A 143 8.33 -10.93 14.14
N ALA A 144 7.95 -10.54 15.37
CA ALA A 144 8.80 -9.77 16.27
C ALA A 144 10.15 -10.49 16.53
N HIS A 145 10.11 -11.81 16.77
CA HIS A 145 11.32 -12.61 16.89
C HIS A 145 12.19 -12.60 15.61
N GLN A 146 11.58 -12.59 14.41
CA GLN A 146 12.33 -12.49 13.16
C GLN A 146 12.96 -11.10 12.96
N ILE A 147 12.27 -10.03 13.39
CA ILE A 147 12.81 -8.67 13.38
C ILE A 147 14.06 -8.60 14.26
N LEU A 148 13.96 -9.05 15.51
CA LEU A 148 15.06 -9.09 16.47
C LEU A 148 16.28 -9.87 15.96
N ARG A 149 16.04 -10.99 15.26
CA ARG A 149 17.11 -11.82 14.69
C ARG A 149 17.74 -11.21 13.45
N SER A 150 17.12 -10.20 12.83
CA SER A 150 17.56 -9.62 11.56
C SER A 150 18.63 -8.52 11.67
N ASP A 151 19.25 -8.36 12.84
CA ASP A 151 20.41 -7.50 13.11
C ASP A 151 20.20 -6.01 12.76
N SER A 152 18.95 -5.52 12.81
CA SER A 152 18.67 -4.08 12.75
C SER A 152 19.05 -3.43 14.08
N LYS A 153 20.06 -2.56 14.05
CA LYS A 153 20.69 -1.91 15.22
C LYS A 153 19.72 -1.07 16.08
N GLU A 154 18.53 -0.76 15.57
CA GLU A 154 17.55 0.16 16.15
C GLU A 154 16.20 -0.49 16.52
N ALA A 155 16.00 -1.78 16.28
CA ALA A 155 14.69 -2.46 16.43
C ALA A 155 14.14 -2.58 17.86
N ARG A 156 14.79 -2.03 18.88
CA ARG A 156 14.53 -2.39 20.28
C ARG A 156 13.38 -1.67 20.97
N LYS A 157 12.74 -0.66 20.36
CA LYS A 157 11.68 0.10 21.05
C LYS A 157 10.25 -0.19 20.60
N ASP A 158 10.03 -0.65 19.36
CA ASP A 158 8.67 -0.81 18.81
C ASP A 158 8.49 -2.10 17.98
N GLU A 159 9.29 -3.15 18.23
CA GLU A 159 9.28 -4.39 17.44
C GLU A 159 7.91 -5.06 17.32
N GLU A 160 7.10 -5.01 18.38
CA GLU A 160 5.76 -5.60 18.41
C GLU A 160 4.80 -4.81 17.53
N GLU A 161 4.90 -3.47 17.54
CA GLU A 161 4.11 -2.60 16.66
C GLU A 161 4.53 -2.81 15.20
N VAL A 162 5.83 -2.87 14.92
CA VAL A 162 6.34 -3.18 13.59
C VAL A 162 5.84 -4.55 13.12
N ALA A 163 5.90 -5.56 13.98
CA ALA A 163 5.40 -6.91 13.68
C ALA A 163 3.89 -6.91 13.41
N ARG A 164 3.10 -6.15 14.18
CA ARG A 164 1.67 -5.96 13.96
C ARG A 164 1.39 -5.36 12.58
N LYS A 165 2.06 -4.26 12.22
CA LYS A 165 1.92 -3.62 10.90
C LYS A 165 2.24 -4.58 9.76
N LEU A 166 3.34 -5.32 9.88
CA LEU A 166 3.74 -6.33 8.89
C LEU A 166 2.69 -7.43 8.75
N ALA A 167 2.15 -7.94 9.86
CA ALA A 167 1.16 -9.00 9.85
C ALA A 167 -0.18 -8.56 9.25
N VAL A 168 -0.66 -7.36 9.60
CA VAL A 168 -1.83 -6.70 9.00
C VAL A 168 -1.67 -6.63 7.49
N LEU A 169 -0.52 -6.13 7.03
CA LEU A 169 -0.25 -5.94 5.62
C LEU A 169 -0.17 -7.25 4.84
N LEU A 170 0.45 -8.27 5.43
CA LEU A 170 0.57 -9.61 4.83
C LEU A 170 -0.77 -10.36 4.76
N LYS A 171 -1.72 -10.08 5.67
CA LYS A 171 -3.08 -10.67 5.67
C LYS A 171 -4.14 -9.82 4.95
N GLY A 172 -3.86 -8.55 4.71
CA GLY A 172 -4.82 -7.57 4.18
C GLY A 172 -5.17 -7.72 2.71
N HIS A 173 -4.72 -8.79 2.04
CA HIS A 173 -4.97 -8.99 0.63
C HIS A 173 -6.39 -9.49 0.36
N ARG A 174 -7.11 -8.82 -0.54
CA ARG A 174 -8.34 -9.35 -1.12
C ARG A 174 -8.03 -10.41 -2.18
N ALA A 175 -8.31 -11.66 -1.83
CA ALA A 175 -8.23 -12.80 -2.74
C ALA A 175 -9.53 -13.62 -2.70
N LYS A 176 -9.73 -14.49 -3.71
CA LYS A 176 -10.98 -15.26 -3.85
C LYS A 176 -11.09 -16.43 -2.86
N GLY A 177 -10.02 -16.76 -2.12
CA GLY A 177 -10.01 -17.78 -1.07
C GLY A 177 -9.16 -17.40 0.15
N GLU A 178 -9.44 -18.02 1.30
CA GLU A 178 -8.71 -17.80 2.56
C GLU A 178 -7.22 -18.13 2.45
N GLU A 179 -6.87 -19.20 1.72
CA GLU A 179 -5.48 -19.60 1.48
C GLU A 179 -4.71 -18.61 0.59
N GLU A 180 -5.39 -17.69 -0.07
CA GLU A 180 -4.76 -16.68 -0.93
C GLU A 180 -4.65 -15.30 -0.24
N LYS A 181 -5.17 -15.15 0.99
CA LYS A 181 -5.11 -13.88 1.74
C LYS A 181 -3.70 -13.50 2.21
N PHE A 182 -2.75 -14.44 2.20
CA PHE A 182 -1.34 -14.13 2.41
C PHE A 182 -0.71 -13.59 1.14
N ASN A 183 -0.15 -12.38 1.19
CA ASN A 183 0.55 -11.79 0.06
C ASN A 183 1.78 -11.00 0.51
N SER A 184 2.98 -11.52 0.19
CA SER A 184 4.26 -10.88 0.49
C SER A 184 4.71 -9.85 -0.55
N ASP A 185 4.07 -9.78 -1.72
CA ASP A 185 4.46 -8.88 -2.80
C ASP A 185 4.40 -7.42 -2.34
N ILE A 186 3.42 -7.07 -1.52
CA ILE A 186 3.24 -5.73 -0.97
C ILE A 186 4.45 -5.24 -0.18
N LEU A 187 5.18 -6.13 0.50
CA LEU A 187 6.40 -5.78 1.22
C LEU A 187 7.55 -5.41 0.27
N ILE A 188 7.62 -6.07 -0.89
CA ILE A 188 8.60 -5.74 -1.94
C ILE A 188 8.28 -4.36 -2.53
N ILE A 189 6.99 -4.06 -2.73
CA ILE A 189 6.52 -2.76 -3.19
C ILE A 189 6.85 -1.67 -2.16
N ALA A 190 6.56 -1.91 -0.88
CA ALA A 190 6.90 -0.99 0.21
C ALA A 190 8.41 -0.72 0.27
N ASN A 191 9.24 -1.76 0.18
CA ASN A 191 10.70 -1.62 0.18
C ASN A 191 11.20 -0.80 -1.02
N PHE A 192 10.64 -1.01 -2.22
CA PHE A 192 10.99 -0.20 -3.38
C PHE A 192 10.68 1.29 -3.16
N ILE A 193 9.48 1.62 -2.66
CA ILE A 193 9.08 3.00 -2.37
C ILE A 193 9.99 3.62 -1.31
N ALA A 194 10.29 2.88 -0.24
CA ALA A 194 11.20 3.30 0.82
C ALA A 194 12.60 3.61 0.29
N GLU A 195 13.16 2.76 -0.57
CA GLU A 195 14.46 2.99 -1.21
C GLU A 195 14.46 4.25 -2.07
N VAL A 196 13.42 4.48 -2.88
CA VAL A 196 13.29 5.68 -3.72
C VAL A 196 13.19 6.94 -2.85
N ARG A 197 12.37 6.92 -1.80
CA ARG A 197 12.25 8.05 -0.86
C ARG A 197 13.58 8.33 -0.14
N ARG A 198 14.29 7.29 0.29
CA ARG A 198 15.60 7.42 0.94
C ARG A 198 16.65 8.04 0.03
N ARG A 199 16.71 7.63 -1.25
CA ARG A 199 17.63 8.22 -2.24
C ARG A 199 17.36 9.72 -2.43
N LYS A 200 16.08 10.10 -2.62
CA LYS A 200 15.69 11.53 -2.70
C LYS A 200 16.08 12.33 -1.46
N ARG A 201 15.88 11.77 -0.25
CA ARG A 201 16.28 12.41 1.02
C ARG A 201 17.79 12.66 1.10
N ASN A 202 18.60 11.72 0.59
CA ASN A 202 20.06 11.83 0.61
C ASN A 202 20.57 12.78 -0.48
N GLU A 203 19.95 12.79 -1.66
CA GLU A 203 20.24 13.74 -2.74
C GLU A 203 19.98 15.19 -2.27
N GLY A 204 18.86 15.44 -1.59
CA GLY A 204 18.55 16.77 -1.03
C GLY A 204 19.48 17.22 0.12
N ARG A 205 20.18 16.31 0.79
CA ARG A 205 21.16 16.62 1.86
C ARG A 205 22.56 16.92 1.34
N THR A 206 22.87 16.60 0.09
CA THR A 206 24.21 16.80 -0.48
C THR A 206 24.38 18.20 -1.11
N VAL A 207 23.30 18.99 -1.17
CA VAL A 207 23.25 20.34 -1.78
C VAL A 207 23.09 21.45 -0.72
N ALA A 208 23.32 21.14 0.57
CA ALA A 208 23.26 22.08 1.69
C ALA A 208 24.62 22.20 2.38
#